data_AF-A0A819N5R8-F1
#
_entry.id   AF-A0A819N5R8-F1
#
_cell.length_a   1.000
_cell.length_b   1.000
_cell.length_c   1.000
_cell.angle_alpha   90.00
_cell.angle_beta   90.00
_cell.angle_gamma   90.00
#
_symmetry.space_group_name_H-M   'P 1'
#
loop_
_entity.id
_entity.type
_entity.pdbx_description
1 polymer ?
#
loop_
_entity_poly.entity_id
_entity_poly.type
_entity_poly.pdbx_seq_one_letter_code
_entity_poly.pdbx_strand_id
1 'polypeptide(L)'
;RGAGNGQLAVTVEGPSESKIDYQDNNDGSCRVTYHPTVSGNYNINILYEGKHIPGSPFRSAVRADLDTHSIRCYGPGLDSNGVFLESPTDFIVDAKLVTG
;
A
#
# COMPACT_ATOMS: atom_id res chain seq x y z
N ARG A 1 -29.83 24.71 2.14
CA ARG A 1 -28.94 24.33 3.27
C ARG A 1 -27.52 24.39 2.70
N GLY A 2 -26.79 25.47 2.97
CA GLY A 2 -25.50 25.73 2.35
C GLY A 2 -24.37 25.27 3.25
N ALA A 3 -23.58 24.30 2.79
CA ALA A 3 -22.23 24.13 3.29
C ALA A 3 -21.42 25.32 2.78
N GLY A 4 -20.69 26.00 3.67
CA GLY A 4 -19.74 27.02 3.23
C GLY A 4 -18.77 26.39 2.24
N ASN A 5 -18.64 27.01 1.06
CA ASN A 5 -17.73 26.61 -0.01
C ASN A 5 -16.26 26.83 0.39
N GLY A 6 -15.84 26.34 1.55
CA GLY A 6 -14.45 26.31 1.94
C GLY A 6 -13.71 25.32 1.05
N GLN A 7 -12.72 25.80 0.31
CA GLN A 7 -11.95 24.96 -0.60
C GLN A 7 -11.13 23.95 0.22
N LEU A 8 -11.51 22.68 0.14
CA LEU A 8 -10.72 21.57 0.67
C LEU A 8 -9.58 21.30 -0.31
N ALA A 9 -8.34 21.34 0.16
CA ALA A 9 -7.15 21.00 -0.62
C ALA A 9 -6.46 19.79 0.00
N VAL A 10 -6.16 18.77 -0.81
CA VAL A 10 -5.36 17.62 -0.39
C VAL A 10 -4.12 17.51 -1.26
N THR A 11 -2.95 17.45 -0.63
CA THR A 11 -1.67 17.19 -1.30
C THR A 11 -0.97 16.01 -0.64
N VAL A 12 -0.20 15.27 -1.44
CA VAL A 12 0.59 14.13 -0.99
C VAL A 12 2.03 14.40 -1.38
N GLU A 13 2.88 14.62 -0.38
CA GLU A 13 4.30 14.95 -0.55
C GLU A 13 5.15 13.79 -0.07
N GLY A 14 6.11 13.36 -0.87
CA GLY A 14 6.98 12.24 -0.53
C GLY A 14 7.97 11.88 -1.63
N PRO A 15 8.53 10.67 -1.59
CA PRO A 15 9.54 10.20 -2.55
C PRO A 15 9.10 10.19 -4.02
N SER A 16 7.80 10.15 -4.29
CA SER A 16 7.24 10.24 -5.64
C SER A 16 6.02 11.15 -5.67
N GLU A 17 5.76 11.75 -6.84
CA GLU A 17 4.43 12.27 -7.11
C GLU A 17 3.43 11.10 -7.06
N SER A 18 2.28 11.32 -6.43
CA SER A 18 1.22 10.33 -6.30
C SER A 18 -0.03 10.85 -6.97
N LYS A 19 -0.63 10.03 -7.85
CA LYS A 19 -1.96 10.34 -8.40
C LYS A 19 -2.97 10.37 -7.25
N ILE A 20 -3.85 11.36 -7.25
CA ILE A 20 -4.93 11.49 -6.26
C ILE A 20 -6.28 11.37 -6.98
N ASP A 21 -7.12 10.46 -6.52
CA ASP A 21 -8.51 10.30 -6.96
C ASP A 21 -9.46 10.80 -5.84
N TYR A 22 -10.49 11.55 -6.25
CA TYR A 22 -11.50 12.12 -5.35
C TYR A 22 -12.88 11.52 -5.66
N GLN A 23 -13.60 11.13 -4.61
CA GLN A 23 -14.97 10.62 -4.70
C GLN A 23 -15.84 11.30 -3.63
N ASP A 24 -16.93 11.93 -4.06
CA ASP A 24 -17.97 12.42 -3.15
C ASP A 24 -18.90 11.27 -2.75
N ASN A 25 -19.14 11.11 -1.45
CA ASN A 25 -20.02 10.07 -0.94
C ASN A 25 -21.49 10.51 -0.88
N ASN A 26 -21.81 11.77 -1.22
CA ASN A 26 -23.16 12.36 -1.19
C ASN A 26 -23.86 12.34 0.20
N ASP A 27 -23.11 12.13 1.27
CA ASP A 27 -23.57 12.15 2.66
C ASP A 27 -22.93 13.29 3.48
N GLY A 28 -22.16 14.15 2.81
CA GLY A 28 -21.36 15.21 3.43
C GLY A 28 -19.90 14.81 3.69
N SER A 29 -19.50 13.58 3.37
CA SER A 29 -18.11 13.13 3.38
C SER A 29 -17.55 12.95 1.97
N CYS A 30 -16.21 12.99 1.85
CA CYS A 30 -15.51 12.64 0.61
C CYS A 30 -14.43 11.60 0.89
N ARG A 31 -14.18 10.74 -0.10
CA ARG A 31 -13.10 9.77 -0.10
C ARG A 31 -11.98 10.26 -1.00
N VAL A 32 -10.76 10.23 -0.48
CA VAL A 32 -9.54 10.56 -1.21
C VAL A 32 -8.65 9.33 -1.26
N THR A 33 -8.17 8.98 -2.46
CA THR A 33 -7.28 7.83 -2.66
C THR A 33 -5.99 8.33 -3.32
N TYR A 34 -4.83 7.93 -2.80
CA TYR A 34 -3.53 8.25 -3.40
C TYR A 34 -2.79 6.98 -3.81
N HIS A 35 -2.01 7.06 -4.88
CA HIS A 35 -1.30 5.93 -5.49
C HIS A 35 0.22 6.18 -5.50
N PRO A 36 0.94 5.86 -4.41
CA PRO A 36 2.38 6.02 -4.36
C PRO A 36 3.07 4.92 -5.18
N THR A 37 4.14 5.28 -5.89
CA THR A 37 4.91 4.35 -6.73
C THR A 37 6.29 4.02 -6.17
N VAL A 38 6.72 4.72 -5.12
CA VAL A 38 8.02 4.55 -4.48
C VAL A 38 7.81 4.34 -2.99
N SER A 39 8.61 3.46 -2.39
CA SER A 39 8.58 3.25 -0.94
C SER A 39 9.18 4.45 -0.19
N GLY A 40 8.66 4.73 1.00
CA GLY A 40 9.15 5.76 1.89
C GLY A 40 8.04 6.47 2.65
N ASN A 41 8.40 7.57 3.31
CA ASN A 41 7.48 8.32 4.14
C ASN A 41 6.81 9.43 3.33
N TYR A 42 5.49 9.44 3.33
CA TYR A 42 4.65 10.46 2.71
C TYR A 42 3.95 11.31 3.76
N ASN A 43 3.82 12.61 3.48
CA ASN A 43 3.02 13.55 4.24
C ASN A 43 1.76 13.87 3.44
N ILE A 44 0.61 13.56 4.02
CA ILE A 44 -0.70 13.85 3.44
C ILE A 44 -1.21 15.13 4.09
N ASN A 45 -1.15 16.23 3.35
CA ASN A 45 -1.63 17.52 3.80
C ASN A 45 -3.10 17.66 3.43
N ILE A 46 -3.93 17.91 4.44
CA ILE A 46 -5.34 18.26 4.27
C ILE A 46 -5.53 19.68 4.82
N LEU A 47 -5.93 20.60 3.94
CA LEU A 47 -6.18 22.00 4.27
C LEU A 47 -7.65 22.33 4.01
N TYR A 48 -8.27 23.07 4.93
CA TYR A 48 -9.58 23.67 4.78
C TYR A 48 -9.43 25.19 4.85
N GLU A 49 -9.85 25.90 3.79
CA GLU A 49 -9.65 27.35 3.64
C GLU A 49 -8.19 27.77 3.85
N GLY A 50 -7.26 26.98 3.30
CA GLY A 50 -5.81 27.25 3.38
C GLY A 50 -5.17 26.98 4.75
N LYS A 51 -5.90 26.39 5.72
CA LYS A 51 -5.37 26.01 7.02
C LYS A 51 -5.39 24.51 7.22
N HIS A 52 -4.34 23.95 7.81
CA HIS A 52 -4.32 22.54 8.19
C HIS A 52 -5.49 22.21 9.12
N ILE A 53 -6.21 21.13 8.79
CA ILE A 53 -7.17 20.56 9.72
C ILE A 53 -6.42 19.90 10.90
N PRO A 54 -7.09 19.64 12.05
CA PRO A 54 -6.48 18.89 13.14
C PRO A 54 -5.90 17.54 12.67
N GLY A 55 -4.65 17.27 13.03
CA GLY A 55 -3.93 16.04 12.65
C GLY A 55 -3.19 16.11 11.31
N SER A 56 -3.44 17.13 10.49
CA SER A 56 -2.71 17.38 9.25
C SER A 56 -1.36 18.09 9.55
N PRO A 57 -0.25 17.69 8.91
CA PRO A 57 -0.13 16.58 7.96
C PRO A 57 -0.18 15.20 8.62
N PHE A 58 -0.82 14.26 7.93
CA PHE A 58 -0.82 12.85 8.32
C PHE A 58 0.39 12.14 7.71
N ARG A 59 1.13 11.38 8.52
CA ARG A 59 2.31 10.64 8.05
C ARG A 59 1.93 9.21 7.66
N SER A 60 2.26 8.81 6.44
CA SER A 60 2.09 7.45 5.93
C SER A 60 3.43 6.83 5.55
N ALA A 61 3.72 5.64 6.08
CA ALA A 61 4.92 4.89 5.71
C ALA A 61 4.53 3.87 4.62
N VAL A 62 4.85 4.20 3.37
CA VAL A 62 4.64 3.30 2.22
C VAL A 62 5.83 2.35 2.16
N ARG A 63 5.56 1.05 2.18
CA ARG A 63 6.58 0.01 2.05
C ARG A 63 6.52 -0.58 0.66
N ALA A 64 7.68 -0.95 0.12
CA ALA A 64 7.72 -1.75 -1.09
C ALA A 64 6.94 -3.04 -0.82
N ASP A 65 6.16 -3.47 -1.80
CA ASP A 65 5.52 -4.77 -1.71
C ASP A 65 6.62 -5.82 -1.51
N LEU A 66 6.38 -6.79 -0.63
CA LEU A 66 7.27 -7.93 -0.55
C LEU A 66 7.15 -8.62 -1.91
N ASP A 67 8.22 -8.64 -2.71
CA ASP A 67 8.18 -9.37 -3.96
C ASP A 67 8.08 -10.86 -3.65
N THR A 68 6.86 -11.36 -3.53
CA THR A 68 6.60 -12.78 -3.28
C THR A 68 6.85 -13.61 -4.55
N HIS A 69 7.01 -12.98 -5.72
CA HIS A 69 7.33 -13.69 -6.96
C HIS A 69 8.74 -14.25 -6.94
N SER A 70 9.63 -13.74 -6.07
CA SER A 70 10.96 -14.31 -5.88
C SER A 70 10.96 -15.53 -4.95
N ILE A 71 9.86 -15.83 -4.26
CA ILE A 71 9.74 -16.99 -3.37
C ILE A 71 9.61 -18.25 -4.23
N ARG A 72 10.51 -19.21 -4.03
CA ARG A 72 10.48 -20.49 -4.74
C ARG A 72 10.32 -21.64 -3.76
N CYS A 73 9.38 -22.53 -4.05
CA CYS A 73 9.21 -23.77 -3.32
C CYS A 73 9.53 -24.94 -4.24
N TYR A 74 10.39 -25.85 -3.81
CA TYR A 74 10.79 -27.01 -4.62
C TYR A 74 11.22 -28.17 -3.73
N GLY A 75 11.12 -29.39 -4.25
CA GLY A 75 11.53 -30.62 -3.57
C GLY A 75 10.53 -31.76 -3.76
N PRO A 76 10.92 -32.99 -3.38
CA PRO A 76 10.13 -34.19 -3.61
C PRO A 76 8.75 -34.14 -2.94
N GLY A 77 8.59 -33.42 -1.82
CA GLY A 77 7.30 -33.24 -1.14
C GLY A 77 6.28 -32.37 -1.88
N LEU A 78 6.69 -31.65 -2.93
CA LEU A 78 5.83 -30.80 -3.75
C LEU A 78 5.69 -31.32 -5.19
N ASP A 79 6.26 -32.48 -5.48
CA ASP A 79 6.21 -33.08 -6.82
C ASP A 79 4.78 -33.50 -7.17
N SER A 80 4.35 -33.22 -8.40
CA SER A 80 3.00 -33.56 -8.89
C SER A 80 2.73 -35.07 -8.97
N ASN A 81 3.78 -35.90 -8.99
CA ASN A 81 3.68 -37.35 -9.00
C ASN A 81 3.41 -37.95 -7.61
N GLY A 82 3.40 -37.12 -6.57
CA GLY A 82 3.13 -37.54 -5.19
C GLY A 82 4.33 -38.17 -4.49
N VAL A 83 4.09 -38.65 -3.27
CA VAL A 83 5.11 -39.22 -2.37
C VAL A 83 4.70 -40.64 -2.00
N PHE A 84 5.67 -41.55 -1.92
CA PHE A 84 5.43 -42.92 -1.49
C PHE A 84 5.07 -43.01 0.00
N LEU A 85 4.19 -43.95 0.34
CA LEU A 85 3.85 -44.26 1.73
C LEU A 85 5.12 -44.60 2.53
N GLU A 86 5.12 -44.16 3.79
CA GLU A 86 6.20 -44.39 4.78
C GLU A 86 7.60 -43.89 4.36
N SER A 87 7.70 -43.15 3.26
CA SER A 87 8.95 -42.54 2.81
C SER A 87 9.09 -41.14 3.39
N PRO A 88 10.17 -40.83 4.13
CA PRO A 88 10.49 -39.47 4.51
C PRO A 88 10.63 -38.60 3.26
N THR A 89 10.01 -37.41 3.28
CA THR A 89 10.05 -36.46 2.18
C THR A 89 10.27 -35.05 2.72
N ASP A 90 10.86 -34.19 1.90
CA ASP A 90 11.17 -32.82 2.23
C ASP A 90 10.81 -31.87 1.09
N PHE A 91 10.76 -30.58 1.40
CA PHE A 91 10.74 -29.52 0.42
C PHE A 91 11.43 -28.29 0.99
N ILE A 92 11.93 -27.46 0.10
CA ILE A 92 12.67 -26.24 0.40
C ILE A 92 11.80 -25.05 0.04
N VAL A 93 11.73 -24.09 0.97
CA VAL A 93 11.21 -22.74 0.72
C VAL A 93 12.39 -21.79 0.65
N ASP A 94 12.72 -21.35 -0.56
CA ASP A 94 13.73 -20.34 -0.81
C ASP A 94 13.07 -18.96 -0.75
N ALA A 95 13.12 -18.36 0.44
CA ALA A 95 12.59 -17.03 0.74
C ALA A 95 13.72 -16.00 0.94
N LYS A 96 14.88 -16.20 0.30
CA LYS A 96 15.96 -15.22 0.33
C LYS A 96 15.42 -13.89 -0.18
N LEU A 97 15.30 -12.92 0.72
CA LEU A 97 14.93 -11.55 0.42
C LEU A 97 15.84 -11.04 -0.69
N VAL A 98 15.27 -10.70 -1.85
CA VAL A 98 15.97 -9.85 -2.81
C VAL A 98 15.94 -8.44 -2.22
N THR A 99 16.83 -8.14 -1.27
CA THR A 99 17.16 -6.77 -0.93
C THR A 99 17.92 -6.19 -2.12
N GLY A 100 17.17 -5.64 -3.08
CA GLY A 100 17.71 -4.74 -4.09
C GLY A 100 17.96 -3.36 -3.52
#